data_AF-A0AA40LV24-F1
#
_entry.id   AF-A0AA40LV24-F1
#
_cell.length_a   1.000
_cell.length_b   1.000
_cell.length_c   1.000
_cell.angle_alpha   90.00
_cell.angle_beta   90.00
_cell.angle_gamma   90.00
#
_symmetry.space_group_name_H-M   'P 1'
#
loop_
_entity.id
_entity.type
_entity.pdbx_description
1 polymer ?
#
loop_
_entity_poly.entity_id
_entity_poly.type
_entity_poly.pdbx_seq_one_letter_code
_entity_poly.pdbx_strand_id
1 'polypeptide(L)'
;MWNPNRELSEDCLYLNVWTPYPRPKTPTPVLVWIYGGGFYSGASSLDVYDGRFLAQAEGTVLVSMNYRVGAFGFLALPGSREAPGNVGLLDQRLALRWVRENVAAFGGDPLSVTLFGESAGAASVGMHLLSPPSRDLFHRAVLQSGAPNGPWATVGMGEARRRATLLAGLVGCPPGGAGSNDTELVACLRTRPAQDLVDHEWHVLPQESVFRFSFVPVVDGDFLSDTPEALINTGDFHGLQVLVGVVKDEGSYFLVYGAPGFSKDNESLISRAQFLAGVRVGVPQVSDLAAEAVVLHYTDWLHPEDPARLREAMSDVVGDHNVVCPVVQLAGRLAAQGARVYAYIFEHRASTLSWPPWMGVPHGYEIEFIFGLPLEPSLNYTIEERAFAQRLMKYWANFARTGDPNDPRDPKAPQWPQYTGVAQQYVSLNLRPLEVRRGLRAQACAFWNGFLPKLLSATDATCNFCPNSGTLLLPTALEPLKDVHLGLAPPGGGPARLAILSGHYLYYHYGCDGLDDRGWGCGYRTLQTLCSWPHGRPVGVPGLMDVQAALEDMGDKPPGFRGSRDWIGCVEASLCLEYFRGPQGRLCHVPRGAGLQGELERLHSHFAGAEGL
;
A
#
# COMPACT_ATOMS: atom_id res chain seq x y z
N MET A 1 13.33 -5.89 -22.87
CA MET A 1 12.85 -7.07 -22.11
C MET A 1 11.42 -6.88 -21.62
N TRP A 2 11.10 -5.76 -20.96
CA TRP A 2 9.83 -5.59 -20.24
C TRP A 2 8.67 -4.96 -21.01
N ASN A 3 8.88 -4.51 -22.25
CA ASN A 3 7.83 -3.90 -23.07
C ASN A 3 6.91 -4.96 -23.71
N PRO A 4 5.63 -4.65 -23.95
CA PRO A 4 4.71 -5.54 -24.66
C PRO A 4 5.28 -6.03 -26.00
N ASN A 5 5.17 -7.34 -26.24
CA ASN A 5 5.61 -7.98 -27.49
C ASN A 5 4.42 -8.48 -28.34
N ARG A 6 3.21 -8.03 -28.02
CA ARG A 6 1.94 -8.27 -28.73
C ARG A 6 1.14 -6.96 -28.78
N GLU A 7 0.10 -6.93 -29.61
CA GLU A 7 -0.80 -5.79 -29.73
C GLU A 7 -1.48 -5.47 -28.39
N LEU A 8 -1.63 -4.18 -28.08
CA LEU A 8 -2.32 -3.70 -26.90
C LEU A 8 -3.83 -3.70 -27.14
N SER A 9 -4.59 -4.34 -26.26
CA SER A 9 -6.05 -4.42 -26.32
C SER A 9 -6.63 -4.56 -24.91
N GLU A 10 -7.82 -3.99 -24.67
CA GLU A 10 -8.58 -4.25 -23.44
C GLU A 10 -9.13 -5.69 -23.39
N ASP A 11 -9.36 -6.30 -24.55
CA ASP A 11 -9.63 -7.74 -24.68
C ASP A 11 -8.30 -8.51 -24.52
N CYS A 12 -7.93 -8.72 -23.26
CA CYS A 12 -6.63 -9.29 -22.89
C CYS A 12 -6.71 -10.43 -21.86
N LEU A 13 -7.91 -10.81 -21.40
CA LEU A 13 -8.09 -11.82 -20.34
C LEU A 13 -7.95 -13.25 -20.85
N TYR A 14 -6.72 -13.58 -21.24
CA TYR A 14 -6.30 -14.90 -21.71
C TYR A 14 -5.30 -15.53 -20.74
N LEU A 15 -5.18 -16.85 -20.80
CA LEU A 15 -4.16 -17.61 -20.08
C LEU A 15 -3.49 -18.62 -21.01
N ASN A 16 -2.28 -19.03 -20.65
CA ASN A 16 -1.45 -19.98 -21.38
C ASN A 16 -1.20 -21.22 -20.51
N VAL A 17 -1.12 -22.39 -21.13
CA VAL A 17 -0.79 -23.65 -20.45
C VAL A 17 0.31 -24.38 -21.21
N TRP A 18 1.44 -24.65 -20.54
CA TRP A 18 2.49 -25.55 -21.01
C TRP A 18 2.39 -26.86 -20.25
N THR A 19 2.40 -27.96 -20.99
CA THR A 19 2.41 -29.32 -20.43
C THR A 19 3.47 -30.14 -21.16
N PRO A 20 4.17 -31.07 -20.47
CA PRO A 20 5.12 -31.97 -21.12
C PRO A 20 4.50 -32.73 -22.29
N TYR A 21 5.30 -33.03 -23.31
CA TYR A 21 4.90 -33.94 -24.40
C TYR A 21 5.62 -35.28 -24.28
N PRO A 22 4.90 -36.43 -24.23
CA PRO A 22 3.44 -36.54 -24.20
C PRO A 22 2.83 -36.05 -22.88
N ARG A 23 1.54 -35.68 -22.90
CA ARG A 23 0.79 -35.21 -21.73
C ARG A 23 0.98 -36.17 -20.53
N PRO A 24 1.22 -35.67 -19.31
CA PRO A 24 1.35 -36.51 -18.12
C PRO A 24 0.12 -37.41 -17.93
N LYS A 25 0.36 -38.68 -17.60
CA LYS A 25 -0.70 -39.66 -17.29
C LYS A 25 -1.13 -39.63 -15.83
N THR A 26 -0.29 -39.07 -14.96
CA THR A 26 -0.52 -38.93 -13.53
C THR A 26 -0.68 -37.45 -13.19
N PRO A 27 -1.51 -37.11 -12.17
CA PRO A 27 -1.65 -35.72 -11.70
C PRO A 27 -0.27 -35.13 -11.38
N THR A 28 0.04 -34.01 -12.05
CA THR A 28 1.36 -33.38 -12.02
C THR A 28 1.27 -31.99 -11.37
N PRO A 29 2.19 -31.62 -10.46
CA PRO A 29 2.16 -30.30 -9.82
C PRO A 29 2.08 -29.15 -10.84
N VAL A 30 1.29 -28.14 -10.48
CA VAL A 30 1.00 -26.98 -11.31
C VAL A 30 1.72 -25.76 -10.76
N LEU A 31 2.54 -25.12 -11.58
CA LEU A 31 3.13 -23.82 -11.33
C LEU A 31 2.30 -22.75 -12.04
N VAL A 32 1.85 -21.73 -11.31
CA VAL A 32 1.04 -20.64 -11.86
C VAL A 32 1.80 -19.33 -11.73
N TRP A 33 2.25 -18.79 -12.87
CA TRP A 33 2.99 -17.55 -12.98
C TRP A 33 2.07 -16.34 -12.99
N ILE A 34 2.38 -15.36 -12.13
CA ILE A 34 1.78 -14.01 -12.16
C ILE A 34 2.92 -13.03 -12.45
N TYR A 35 2.87 -12.34 -13.58
CA TYR A 35 3.90 -11.38 -13.95
C TYR A 35 3.88 -10.13 -13.07
N GLY A 36 5.03 -9.46 -12.94
CA GLY A 36 5.16 -8.14 -12.35
C GLY A 36 5.05 -7.00 -13.37
N GLY A 37 5.49 -5.80 -12.98
CA GLY A 37 5.35 -4.59 -13.78
C GLY A 37 4.70 -3.42 -13.05
N GLY A 38 4.88 -3.34 -11.72
CA GLY A 38 4.36 -2.25 -10.88
C GLY A 38 2.84 -2.08 -10.94
N PHE A 39 2.10 -3.13 -11.27
CA PHE A 39 0.65 -3.10 -11.55
C PHE A 39 0.20 -2.22 -12.72
N TYR A 40 1.10 -1.52 -13.43
CA TYR A 40 0.79 -0.66 -14.59
C TYR A 40 1.19 -1.29 -15.93
N SER A 41 1.99 -2.35 -15.91
CA SER A 41 2.54 -3.01 -17.10
C SER A 41 2.73 -4.51 -16.88
N GLY A 42 3.28 -5.19 -17.89
CA GLY A 42 3.55 -6.63 -17.88
C GLY A 42 2.62 -7.40 -18.80
N ALA A 43 3.08 -8.58 -19.23
CA ALA A 43 2.30 -9.50 -20.05
C ALA A 43 2.84 -10.93 -19.86
N SER A 44 1.95 -11.92 -19.90
CA SER A 44 2.35 -13.33 -19.87
C SER A 44 3.05 -13.80 -21.15
N SER A 45 2.99 -12.99 -22.22
CA SER A 45 3.57 -13.29 -23.53
C SER A 45 5.05 -12.95 -23.67
N LEU A 46 5.66 -12.29 -22.68
CA LEU A 46 7.08 -11.88 -22.75
C LEU A 46 7.99 -13.10 -22.84
N ASP A 47 9.03 -13.01 -23.68
CA ASP A 47 9.93 -14.14 -23.98
C ASP A 47 10.64 -14.69 -22.74
N VAL A 48 10.91 -13.82 -21.75
CA VAL A 48 11.53 -14.20 -20.47
C VAL A 48 10.64 -15.11 -19.60
N TYR A 49 9.34 -15.17 -19.88
CA TYR A 49 8.36 -16.01 -19.20
C TYR A 49 8.00 -17.27 -20.00
N ASP A 50 8.80 -17.64 -21.00
CA ASP A 50 8.53 -18.85 -21.79
C ASP A 50 8.61 -20.12 -20.93
N GLY A 51 7.43 -20.66 -20.60
CA GLY A 51 7.30 -21.80 -19.71
C GLY A 51 7.79 -23.13 -20.26
N ARG A 52 8.23 -23.21 -21.53
CA ARG A 52 8.58 -24.48 -22.17
C ARG A 52 9.72 -25.21 -21.48
N PHE A 53 10.76 -24.50 -21.04
CA PHE A 53 11.97 -25.13 -20.49
C PHE A 53 11.68 -25.67 -19.09
N LEU A 54 11.01 -24.90 -18.24
CA LEU A 54 10.62 -25.33 -16.91
C LEU A 54 9.65 -26.52 -16.97
N ALA A 55 8.61 -26.44 -17.81
CA ALA A 55 7.67 -27.54 -18.00
C ALA A 55 8.35 -28.82 -18.52
N GLN A 56 9.26 -28.70 -19.51
CA GLN A 56 9.95 -29.84 -20.10
C GLN A 56 11.00 -30.46 -19.16
N ALA A 57 11.86 -29.64 -18.55
CA ALA A 57 12.99 -30.13 -17.77
C ALA A 57 12.54 -30.75 -16.45
N GLU A 58 11.52 -30.14 -15.83
CA GLU A 58 11.02 -30.56 -14.51
C GLU A 58 9.72 -31.36 -14.60
N GLY A 59 9.14 -31.54 -15.79
CA GLY A 59 7.93 -32.33 -15.96
C GLY A 59 6.76 -31.79 -15.13
N THR A 60 6.62 -30.47 -15.02
CA THR A 60 5.51 -29.78 -14.35
C THR A 60 4.52 -29.23 -15.37
N VAL A 61 3.27 -28.97 -14.96
CA VAL A 61 2.35 -28.13 -15.75
C VAL A 61 2.59 -26.68 -15.35
N LEU A 62 2.78 -25.80 -16.34
CA LEU A 62 2.96 -24.37 -16.10
C LEU A 62 1.78 -23.60 -16.69
N VAL A 63 1.20 -22.71 -15.90
CA VAL A 63 0.13 -21.79 -16.32
C VAL A 63 0.61 -20.36 -16.11
N SER A 64 0.25 -19.46 -17.00
CA SER A 64 0.43 -18.01 -16.81
C SER A 64 -0.84 -17.30 -17.29
N MET A 65 -1.23 -16.19 -16.68
CA MET A 65 -2.38 -15.42 -17.15
C MET A 65 -2.03 -13.95 -17.40
N ASN A 66 -2.80 -13.32 -18.28
CA ASN A 66 -2.94 -11.88 -18.29
C ASN A 66 -4.00 -11.44 -17.27
N TYR A 67 -3.75 -10.29 -16.67
CA TYR A 67 -4.67 -9.58 -15.81
C TYR A 67 -4.60 -8.08 -16.14
N ARG A 68 -5.71 -7.35 -15.95
CA ARG A 68 -5.73 -5.92 -16.27
C ARG A 68 -4.77 -5.15 -15.36
N VAL A 69 -4.10 -4.16 -15.94
CA VAL A 69 -3.10 -3.29 -15.30
C VAL A 69 -3.49 -1.82 -15.42
N GLY A 70 -2.78 -0.95 -14.70
CA GLY A 70 -2.98 0.50 -14.70
C GLY A 70 -4.39 0.88 -14.27
N ALA A 71 -4.93 1.94 -14.86
CA ALA A 71 -6.31 2.38 -14.59
C ALA A 71 -7.35 1.28 -14.84
N PHE A 72 -7.16 0.43 -15.86
CA PHE A 72 -8.11 -0.63 -16.21
C PHE A 72 -8.20 -1.76 -15.18
N GLY A 73 -7.12 -1.98 -14.43
CA GLY A 73 -7.05 -3.01 -13.38
C GLY A 73 -7.34 -2.47 -11.98
N PHE A 74 -7.01 -1.20 -11.71
CA PHE A 74 -6.86 -0.71 -10.34
C PHE A 74 -7.40 0.71 -10.10
N LEU A 75 -8.03 1.36 -11.09
CA LEU A 75 -8.82 2.57 -10.83
C LEU A 75 -9.95 2.23 -9.87
N ALA A 76 -10.04 2.99 -8.77
CA ALA A 76 -11.02 2.75 -7.73
C ALA A 76 -11.69 4.06 -7.30
N LEU A 77 -13.02 4.01 -7.22
CA LEU A 77 -13.86 4.96 -6.50
C LEU A 77 -14.52 4.19 -5.35
N PRO A 78 -13.85 4.01 -4.20
CA PRO A 78 -14.37 3.18 -3.11
C PRO A 78 -15.80 3.57 -2.73
N GLY A 79 -16.69 2.57 -2.67
CA GLY A 79 -18.14 2.74 -2.50
C GLY A 79 -18.95 2.69 -3.82
N SER A 80 -18.33 2.92 -4.98
CA SER A 80 -18.96 2.76 -6.29
C SER A 80 -19.00 1.29 -6.73
N ARG A 81 -20.09 0.89 -7.38
CA ARG A 81 -20.21 -0.44 -8.00
C ARG A 81 -19.55 -0.51 -9.38
N GLU A 82 -19.37 0.64 -10.03
CA GLU A 82 -18.94 0.77 -11.41
C GLU A 82 -17.41 0.77 -11.55
N ALA A 83 -16.71 1.21 -10.50
CA ALA A 83 -15.25 1.16 -10.37
C ALA A 83 -14.84 0.81 -8.93
N PRO A 84 -15.11 -0.43 -8.46
CA PRO A 84 -14.86 -0.83 -7.07
C PRO A 84 -13.36 -0.91 -6.71
N GLY A 85 -12.48 -0.98 -7.71
CA GLY A 85 -11.05 -1.26 -7.52
C GLY A 85 -10.73 -2.76 -7.54
N ASN A 86 -9.44 -3.09 -7.46
CA ASN A 86 -8.93 -4.47 -7.36
C ASN A 86 -9.34 -5.45 -8.48
N VAL A 87 -9.88 -4.97 -9.60
CA VAL A 87 -10.40 -5.85 -10.66
C VAL A 87 -9.28 -6.64 -11.37
N GLY A 88 -8.06 -6.11 -11.41
CA GLY A 88 -6.87 -6.88 -11.85
C GLY A 88 -6.57 -8.09 -10.95
N LEU A 89 -6.76 -7.98 -9.63
CA LEU A 89 -6.63 -9.13 -8.72
C LEU A 89 -7.81 -10.11 -8.88
N LEU A 90 -8.98 -9.62 -9.24
CA LEU A 90 -10.14 -10.47 -9.55
C LEU A 90 -9.93 -11.26 -10.84
N ASP A 91 -9.28 -10.67 -11.85
CA ASP A 91 -8.86 -11.37 -13.07
C ASP A 91 -7.93 -12.54 -12.74
N GLN A 92 -6.92 -12.29 -11.89
CA GLN A 92 -6.01 -13.32 -11.40
C GLN A 92 -6.80 -14.42 -10.65
N ARG A 93 -7.68 -14.06 -9.72
CA ARG A 93 -8.53 -15.01 -8.97
C ARG A 93 -9.42 -15.83 -9.92
N LEU A 94 -9.96 -15.23 -10.98
CA LEU A 94 -10.75 -15.93 -11.99
C LEU A 94 -9.90 -16.96 -12.74
N ALA A 95 -8.68 -16.62 -13.14
CA ALA A 95 -7.75 -17.57 -13.73
C ALA A 95 -7.39 -18.71 -12.76
N LEU A 96 -7.24 -18.44 -11.45
CA LEU A 96 -7.02 -19.48 -10.45
C LEU A 96 -8.21 -20.44 -10.31
N ARG A 97 -9.45 -19.92 -10.38
CA ARG A 97 -10.65 -20.77 -10.44
C ARG A 97 -10.67 -21.63 -11.70
N TRP A 98 -10.31 -21.04 -12.85
CA TRP A 98 -10.18 -21.78 -14.10
C TRP A 98 -9.15 -22.91 -13.98
N VAL A 99 -7.99 -22.66 -13.37
CA VAL A 99 -6.96 -23.69 -13.13
C VAL A 99 -7.55 -24.82 -12.28
N ARG A 100 -8.21 -24.50 -11.16
CA ARG A 100 -8.84 -25.50 -10.28
C ARG A 100 -9.84 -26.38 -11.01
N GLU A 101 -10.60 -25.82 -11.94
CA GLU A 101 -11.67 -26.53 -12.66
C GLU A 101 -11.17 -27.29 -13.91
N ASN A 102 -10.08 -26.83 -14.55
CA ASN A 102 -9.72 -27.27 -15.91
C ASN A 102 -8.32 -27.90 -16.03
N VAL A 103 -7.38 -27.62 -15.12
CA VAL A 103 -5.97 -28.01 -15.31
C VAL A 103 -5.75 -29.52 -15.38
N ALA A 104 -6.66 -30.31 -14.80
CA ALA A 104 -6.67 -31.76 -14.89
C ALA A 104 -6.73 -32.28 -16.34
N ALA A 105 -7.41 -31.57 -17.26
CA ALA A 105 -7.46 -31.92 -18.68
C ALA A 105 -6.08 -31.84 -19.37
N PHE A 106 -5.16 -31.07 -18.79
CA PHE A 106 -3.78 -30.89 -19.26
C PHE A 106 -2.76 -31.78 -18.51
N GLY A 107 -3.24 -32.67 -17.63
CA GLY A 107 -2.41 -33.54 -16.79
C GLY A 107 -1.96 -32.90 -15.47
N GLY A 108 -2.42 -31.68 -15.17
CA GLY A 108 -2.08 -30.99 -13.93
C GLY A 108 -2.92 -31.46 -12.74
N ASP A 109 -2.38 -31.33 -11.54
CA ASP A 109 -3.05 -31.65 -10.29
C ASP A 109 -3.64 -30.37 -9.66
N PRO A 110 -4.97 -30.19 -9.65
CA PRO A 110 -5.60 -29.04 -9.01
C PRO A 110 -5.42 -29.02 -7.48
N LEU A 111 -4.97 -30.13 -6.86
CA LEU A 111 -4.64 -30.23 -5.43
C LEU A 111 -3.15 -29.95 -5.13
N SER A 112 -2.35 -29.62 -6.14
CA SER A 112 -0.95 -29.24 -5.98
C SER A 112 -0.59 -28.05 -6.88
N VAL A 113 -1.25 -26.93 -6.58
CA VAL A 113 -1.04 -25.64 -7.26
C VAL A 113 -0.09 -24.75 -6.44
N THR A 114 0.97 -24.28 -7.08
CA THR A 114 1.96 -23.36 -6.50
C THR A 114 1.92 -22.05 -7.28
N LEU A 115 1.55 -20.95 -6.60
CA LEU A 115 1.67 -19.63 -7.21
C LEU A 115 3.12 -19.15 -7.12
N PHE A 116 3.61 -18.54 -8.19
CA PHE A 116 4.89 -17.84 -8.18
C PHE A 116 4.80 -16.57 -9.01
N GLY A 117 5.46 -15.52 -8.53
CA GLY A 117 5.46 -14.22 -9.19
C GLY A 117 6.66 -13.41 -8.77
N GLU A 118 6.96 -12.39 -9.57
CA GLU A 118 8.05 -11.44 -9.32
C GLU A 118 7.51 -10.01 -9.25
N SER A 119 8.13 -9.16 -8.41
CA SER A 119 7.74 -7.75 -8.25
C SER A 119 6.25 -7.60 -7.86
N ALA A 120 5.46 -6.84 -8.63
CA ALA A 120 4.00 -6.76 -8.47
C ALA A 120 3.30 -8.13 -8.53
N GLY A 121 3.83 -9.10 -9.28
CA GLY A 121 3.34 -10.48 -9.30
C GLY A 121 3.57 -11.18 -7.97
N ALA A 122 4.72 -10.97 -7.32
CA ALA A 122 4.98 -11.46 -5.97
C ALA A 122 4.05 -10.80 -4.94
N ALA A 123 3.82 -9.48 -5.05
CA ALA A 123 2.84 -8.78 -4.23
C ALA A 123 1.43 -9.36 -4.42
N SER A 124 1.02 -9.64 -5.66
CA SER A 124 -0.23 -10.34 -6.00
C SER A 124 -0.32 -11.72 -5.34
N VAL A 125 0.73 -12.55 -5.40
CA VAL A 125 0.79 -13.85 -4.70
C VAL A 125 0.56 -13.66 -3.20
N GLY A 126 1.21 -12.65 -2.60
CA GLY A 126 0.99 -12.27 -1.21
C GLY A 126 -0.45 -11.85 -0.92
N MET A 127 -1.08 -11.04 -1.77
CA MET A 127 -2.47 -10.63 -1.60
C MET A 127 -3.44 -11.81 -1.71
N HIS A 128 -3.17 -12.78 -2.58
CA HIS A 128 -3.95 -14.03 -2.65
C HIS A 128 -3.77 -14.91 -1.40
N LEU A 129 -2.61 -14.89 -0.75
CA LEU A 129 -2.43 -15.54 0.56
C LEU A 129 -3.29 -14.90 1.65
N LEU A 130 -3.42 -13.57 1.60
CA LEU A 130 -4.12 -12.77 2.61
C LEU A 130 -5.63 -12.64 2.34
N SER A 131 -6.11 -13.12 1.19
CA SER A 131 -7.51 -12.99 0.77
C SER A 131 -8.23 -14.34 0.85
N PRO A 132 -9.13 -14.56 1.82
CA PRO A 132 -9.77 -15.86 2.05
C PRO A 132 -10.42 -16.50 0.80
N PRO A 133 -11.14 -15.76 -0.07
CA PRO A 133 -11.73 -16.36 -1.27
C PRO A 133 -10.72 -16.86 -2.32
N SER A 134 -9.45 -16.47 -2.21
CA SER A 134 -8.35 -16.97 -3.07
C SER A 134 -7.61 -18.14 -2.42
N ARG A 135 -7.61 -18.24 -1.08
CA ARG A 135 -6.74 -19.16 -0.33
C ARG A 135 -6.95 -20.62 -0.73
N ASP A 136 -8.19 -21.05 -0.97
CA ASP A 136 -8.51 -22.44 -1.33
C ASP A 136 -8.25 -22.78 -2.81
N LEU A 137 -7.65 -21.87 -3.58
CA LEU A 137 -7.33 -22.08 -5.00
C LEU A 137 -5.88 -22.52 -5.24
N PHE A 138 -5.04 -22.49 -4.21
CA PHE A 138 -3.63 -22.85 -4.30
C PHE A 138 -3.06 -23.33 -2.96
N HIS A 139 -1.87 -23.92 -2.98
CA HIS A 139 -1.34 -24.70 -1.86
C HIS A 139 0.00 -24.15 -1.35
N ARG A 140 0.83 -23.61 -2.26
CA ARG A 140 2.17 -23.07 -1.96
C ARG A 140 2.38 -21.74 -2.68
N ALA A 141 3.30 -20.93 -2.17
CA ALA A 141 3.57 -19.61 -2.71
C ALA A 141 5.07 -19.36 -2.88
N VAL A 142 5.45 -18.70 -3.97
CA VAL A 142 6.79 -18.19 -4.20
C VAL A 142 6.70 -16.69 -4.48
N LEU A 143 7.46 -15.89 -3.73
CA LEU A 143 7.47 -14.44 -3.85
C LEU A 143 8.90 -13.97 -4.17
N GLN A 144 9.12 -13.56 -5.41
CA GLN A 144 10.43 -13.12 -5.89
C GLN A 144 10.45 -11.60 -5.91
N SER A 145 11.38 -10.98 -5.18
CA SER A 145 11.66 -9.55 -5.27
C SER A 145 10.40 -8.67 -5.04
N GLY A 146 9.49 -9.10 -4.17
CA GLY A 146 8.26 -8.37 -3.87
C GLY A 146 7.43 -8.98 -2.75
N ALA A 147 6.63 -8.14 -2.10
CA ALA A 147 5.78 -8.51 -0.98
C ALA A 147 4.52 -7.63 -0.95
N PRO A 148 3.39 -8.12 -0.41
CA PRO A 148 2.14 -7.35 -0.40
C PRO A 148 2.20 -6.14 0.55
N ASN A 149 3.07 -6.19 1.57
CA ASN A 149 3.37 -5.12 2.54
C ASN A 149 4.49 -4.16 2.07
N GLY A 150 4.75 -4.08 0.76
CA GLY A 150 5.63 -3.07 0.20
C GLY A 150 4.93 -1.69 0.19
N PRO A 151 5.65 -0.58 0.41
CA PRO A 151 5.06 0.77 0.49
C PRO A 151 4.49 1.30 -0.85
N TRP A 152 4.64 0.52 -1.93
CA TRP A 152 4.15 0.80 -3.27
C TRP A 152 3.02 -0.14 -3.71
N ALA A 153 2.80 -1.24 -2.98
CA ALA A 153 1.97 -2.35 -3.43
C ALA A 153 0.48 -2.14 -3.15
N THR A 154 0.14 -1.24 -2.21
CA THR A 154 -1.24 -0.88 -1.91
C THR A 154 -1.42 0.62 -1.73
N VAL A 155 -2.68 1.07 -1.80
CA VAL A 155 -3.08 2.45 -1.54
C VAL A 155 -4.35 2.49 -0.67
N GLY A 156 -4.48 3.51 0.17
CA GLY A 156 -5.70 3.73 0.95
C GLY A 156 -6.85 4.27 0.11
N MET A 157 -8.09 4.03 0.54
CA MET A 157 -9.31 4.42 -0.19
C MET A 157 -9.36 5.90 -0.61
N GLY A 158 -8.95 6.81 0.29
CA GLY A 158 -8.98 8.25 0.02
C GLY A 158 -8.03 8.67 -1.10
N GLU A 159 -6.81 8.14 -1.09
CA GLU A 159 -5.81 8.43 -2.12
C GLU A 159 -6.17 7.75 -3.46
N ALA A 160 -6.74 6.54 -3.44
CA ALA A 160 -7.25 5.88 -4.64
C ALA A 160 -8.34 6.72 -5.32
N ARG A 161 -9.32 7.22 -4.55
CA ARG A 161 -10.36 8.13 -5.03
C ARG A 161 -9.76 9.42 -5.59
N ARG A 162 -8.82 10.04 -4.88
CA ARG A 162 -8.15 11.27 -5.36
C ARG A 162 -7.51 11.07 -6.74
N ARG A 163 -6.77 9.97 -6.91
CA ARG A 163 -6.12 9.63 -8.19
C ARG A 163 -7.12 9.37 -9.30
N ALA A 164 -8.18 8.61 -9.02
CA ALA A 164 -9.24 8.32 -9.99
C ALA A 164 -9.97 9.60 -10.45
N THR A 165 -10.35 10.48 -9.52
CA THR A 165 -11.01 11.75 -9.85
C THR A 165 -10.07 12.71 -10.58
N LEU A 166 -8.78 12.74 -10.22
CA LEU A 166 -7.81 13.56 -10.92
C LEU A 166 -7.58 13.08 -12.36
N LEU A 167 -7.43 11.76 -12.58
CA LEU A 167 -7.34 11.20 -13.93
C LEU A 167 -8.57 11.57 -14.75
N ALA A 168 -9.76 11.41 -14.18
CA ALA A 168 -11.01 11.79 -14.84
C ALA A 168 -11.00 13.28 -15.25
N GLY A 169 -10.58 14.17 -14.35
CA GLY A 169 -10.42 15.59 -14.66
C GLY A 169 -9.45 15.86 -15.82
N LEU A 170 -8.30 15.18 -15.84
CA LEU A 170 -7.28 15.32 -16.90
C LEU A 170 -7.79 14.88 -18.28
N VAL A 171 -8.68 13.88 -18.32
CA VAL A 171 -9.32 13.43 -19.57
C VAL A 171 -10.68 14.08 -19.82
N GLY A 172 -11.01 15.16 -19.10
CA GLY A 172 -12.24 15.94 -19.32
C GLY A 172 -13.53 15.23 -18.89
N CYS A 173 -13.48 14.46 -17.80
CA CYS A 173 -14.62 13.76 -17.20
C CYS A 173 -14.91 14.26 -15.77
N PRO A 174 -16.16 14.63 -15.44
CA PRO A 174 -17.32 14.78 -16.34
C PRO A 174 -17.19 16.02 -17.26
N PRO A 175 -17.91 16.09 -18.39
CA PRO A 175 -17.95 17.29 -19.23
C PRO A 175 -18.45 18.50 -18.44
N GLY A 176 -17.71 19.63 -18.47
CA GLY A 176 -18.11 20.87 -17.81
C GLY A 176 -17.68 21.03 -16.35
N GLY A 177 -16.99 20.05 -15.77
CA GLY A 177 -16.14 20.23 -14.58
C GLY A 177 -16.86 20.73 -13.32
N ALA A 178 -17.83 19.97 -12.79
CA ALA A 178 -18.14 19.86 -11.35
C ALA A 178 -19.41 19.01 -11.12
N GLY A 179 -19.41 18.16 -10.09
CA GLY A 179 -20.64 17.69 -9.44
C GLY A 179 -21.28 16.38 -9.93
N SER A 180 -20.56 15.50 -10.63
CA SER A 180 -21.14 14.23 -11.09
C SER A 180 -21.09 13.13 -10.02
N ASN A 181 -22.17 12.35 -9.90
CA ASN A 181 -22.18 11.08 -9.18
C ASN A 181 -21.10 10.13 -9.76
N ASP A 182 -20.52 9.24 -8.95
CA ASP A 182 -19.48 8.28 -9.37
C ASP A 182 -19.89 7.48 -10.62
N THR A 183 -21.17 7.11 -10.72
CA THR A 183 -21.73 6.42 -11.88
C THR A 183 -21.53 7.21 -13.19
N GLU A 184 -21.76 8.53 -13.18
CA GLU A 184 -21.59 9.39 -14.36
C GLU A 184 -20.11 9.61 -14.69
N LEU A 185 -19.27 9.76 -13.66
CA LEU A 185 -17.83 9.91 -13.82
C LEU A 185 -17.23 8.66 -14.49
N VAL A 186 -17.60 7.47 -14.02
CA VAL A 186 -17.16 6.19 -14.62
C VAL A 186 -17.77 6.00 -16.01
N ALA A 187 -19.04 6.37 -16.23
CA ALA A 187 -19.66 6.31 -17.54
C ALA A 187 -18.88 7.17 -18.56
N CYS A 188 -18.47 8.38 -18.18
CA CYS A 188 -17.62 9.24 -19.01
C CYS A 188 -16.26 8.60 -19.29
N LEU A 189 -15.57 8.07 -18.25
CA LEU A 189 -14.28 7.40 -18.41
C LEU A 189 -14.35 6.25 -19.42
N ARG A 190 -15.42 5.44 -19.40
CA ARG A 190 -15.63 4.32 -20.35
C ARG A 190 -15.82 4.75 -21.80
N THR A 191 -16.08 6.04 -22.07
CA THR A 191 -16.15 6.56 -23.44
C THR A 191 -14.79 6.99 -24.00
N ARG A 192 -13.76 7.05 -23.16
CA ARG A 192 -12.43 7.48 -23.57
C ARG A 192 -11.69 6.35 -24.26
N PRO A 193 -10.93 6.63 -25.34
CA PRO A 193 -9.94 5.70 -25.84
C PRO A 193 -9.01 5.24 -24.73
N ALA A 194 -8.63 3.96 -24.73
CA ALA A 194 -7.74 3.41 -23.70
C ALA A 194 -6.43 4.21 -23.58
N GLN A 195 -5.88 4.67 -24.70
CA GLN A 195 -4.64 5.44 -24.73
C GLN A 195 -4.76 6.78 -23.98
N ASP A 196 -5.92 7.45 -24.01
CA ASP A 196 -6.13 8.72 -23.30
C ASP A 196 -5.93 8.57 -21.78
N LEU A 197 -6.35 7.42 -21.22
CA LEU A 197 -6.17 7.10 -19.80
C LEU A 197 -4.71 6.81 -19.47
N VAL A 198 -4.02 6.07 -20.35
CA VAL A 198 -2.61 5.71 -20.20
C VAL A 198 -1.72 6.97 -20.26
N ASP A 199 -1.99 7.88 -21.19
CA ASP A 199 -1.21 9.11 -21.38
C ASP A 199 -1.20 10.02 -20.15
N HIS A 200 -2.24 9.92 -19.31
CA HIS A 200 -2.39 10.74 -18.10
C HIS A 200 -2.14 9.97 -16.80
N GLU A 201 -1.85 8.66 -16.87
CA GLU A 201 -1.73 7.80 -15.69
C GLU A 201 -0.65 8.30 -14.71
N TRP A 202 0.52 8.73 -15.18
CA TRP A 202 1.63 9.15 -14.31
C TRP A 202 1.42 10.52 -13.65
N HIS A 203 0.53 11.35 -14.18
CA HIS A 203 0.28 12.71 -13.68
C HIS A 203 -0.55 12.75 -12.40
N VAL A 204 -1.10 11.61 -11.96
CA VAL A 204 -1.92 11.57 -10.75
C VAL A 204 -1.13 11.25 -9.48
N LEU A 205 0.15 10.87 -9.60
CA LEU A 205 1.01 10.71 -8.43
C LEU A 205 1.16 12.06 -7.70
N PRO A 206 1.15 12.07 -6.37
CA PRO A 206 1.17 13.32 -5.60
C PRO A 206 2.52 14.04 -5.63
N GLN A 207 3.59 13.37 -6.04
CA GLN A 207 4.92 13.95 -6.18
C GLN A 207 5.79 13.11 -7.13
N GLU A 208 6.87 13.73 -7.61
CA GLU A 208 7.96 13.02 -8.27
C GLU A 208 8.53 11.94 -7.33
N SER A 209 8.66 10.73 -7.87
CA SER A 209 9.11 9.57 -7.12
C SER A 209 9.60 8.46 -8.04
N VAL A 210 10.42 7.57 -7.50
CA VAL A 210 10.73 6.27 -8.12
C VAL A 210 10.06 5.15 -7.34
N PHE A 211 9.79 4.03 -8.01
CA PHE A 211 9.13 2.86 -7.38
C PHE A 211 7.76 3.20 -6.74
N ARG A 212 7.01 4.11 -7.36
CA ARG A 212 5.60 4.41 -7.03
C ARG A 212 4.79 4.33 -8.30
N PHE A 213 3.56 3.84 -8.18
CA PHE A 213 2.68 3.58 -9.31
C PHE A 213 1.29 4.15 -9.00
N SER A 214 0.63 4.67 -10.04
CA SER A 214 -0.61 5.45 -9.90
C SER A 214 -1.78 4.59 -9.47
N PHE A 215 -2.03 3.49 -10.16
CA PHE A 215 -3.16 2.59 -9.90
C PHE A 215 -2.62 1.22 -9.47
N VAL A 216 -2.77 0.95 -8.18
CA VAL A 216 -2.34 -0.27 -7.50
C VAL A 216 -3.50 -0.79 -6.65
N PRO A 217 -3.43 -2.03 -6.12
CA PRO A 217 -4.45 -2.56 -5.22
C PRO A 217 -4.86 -1.58 -4.10
N VAL A 218 -6.16 -1.46 -3.86
CA VAL A 218 -6.74 -0.61 -2.81
C VAL A 218 -7.11 -1.47 -1.60
N VAL A 219 -6.83 -0.97 -0.40
CA VAL A 219 -7.32 -1.59 0.85
C VAL A 219 -8.76 -1.12 1.07
N ASP A 220 -9.74 -1.93 0.68
CA ASP A 220 -11.16 -1.59 0.57
C ASP A 220 -12.07 -2.31 1.59
N GLY A 221 -11.53 -3.27 2.35
CA GLY A 221 -12.33 -4.10 3.25
C GLY A 221 -13.00 -5.30 2.57
N ASP A 222 -12.80 -5.52 1.27
CA ASP A 222 -13.38 -6.63 0.50
C ASP A 222 -12.31 -7.65 0.08
N PHE A 223 -11.53 -7.38 -0.97
CA PHE A 223 -10.47 -8.31 -1.38
C PHE A 223 -9.42 -8.44 -0.28
N LEU A 224 -9.05 -7.30 0.31
CA LEU A 224 -8.22 -7.18 1.49
C LEU A 224 -9.06 -6.55 2.60
N SER A 225 -9.33 -7.31 3.66
CA SER A 225 -10.16 -6.86 4.77
C SER A 225 -9.47 -5.80 5.66
N ASP A 226 -8.14 -5.72 5.58
CA ASP A 226 -7.29 -4.74 6.27
C ASP A 226 -5.99 -4.57 5.45
N THR A 227 -5.10 -3.69 5.90
CA THR A 227 -3.74 -3.53 5.38
C THR A 227 -2.99 -4.87 5.35
N PRO A 228 -2.16 -5.13 4.33
CA PRO A 228 -1.34 -6.33 4.30
C PRO A 228 -0.50 -6.54 5.56
N GLU A 229 0.04 -5.47 6.13
CA GLU A 229 0.79 -5.49 7.38
C GLU A 229 -0.05 -6.04 8.54
N ALA A 230 -1.29 -5.58 8.71
CA ALA A 230 -2.20 -6.07 9.74
C ALA A 230 -2.54 -7.55 9.52
N LEU A 231 -2.92 -7.92 8.29
CA LEU A 231 -3.31 -9.29 7.93
C LEU A 231 -2.15 -10.28 8.12
N ILE A 232 -0.94 -9.89 7.76
CA ILE A 232 0.27 -10.67 8.03
C ILE A 232 0.48 -10.78 9.54
N ASN A 233 0.34 -9.71 10.31
CA ASN A 233 0.61 -9.74 11.76
C ASN A 233 -0.38 -10.57 12.59
N THR A 234 -1.61 -10.77 12.12
CA THR A 234 -2.67 -11.50 12.84
C THR A 234 -3.06 -12.83 12.21
N GLY A 235 -2.56 -13.14 11.01
CA GLY A 235 -2.89 -14.37 10.30
C GLY A 235 -2.36 -15.63 10.99
N ASP A 236 -3.06 -16.74 10.73
CA ASP A 236 -2.57 -18.09 11.03
C ASP A 236 -2.08 -18.73 9.72
N PHE A 237 -0.79 -19.07 9.67
CA PHE A 237 -0.15 -19.60 8.47
C PHE A 237 0.38 -21.03 8.68
N HIS A 238 -0.12 -21.75 9.69
CA HIS A 238 0.20 -23.17 9.85
C HIS A 238 -0.14 -23.98 8.60
N GLY A 239 0.78 -24.86 8.20
CA GLY A 239 0.61 -25.70 7.01
C GLY A 239 0.86 -24.97 5.68
N LEU A 240 1.21 -23.69 5.68
CA LEU A 240 1.69 -22.98 4.49
C LEU A 240 3.18 -23.25 4.26
N GLN A 241 3.59 -23.38 3.00
CA GLN A 241 4.99 -23.33 2.59
C GLN A 241 5.20 -22.13 1.67
N VAL A 242 6.27 -21.37 1.94
CA VAL A 242 6.63 -20.18 1.16
C VAL A 242 8.11 -20.19 0.81
N LEU A 243 8.43 -19.92 -0.45
CA LEU A 243 9.77 -19.59 -0.91
C LEU A 243 9.82 -18.09 -1.21
N VAL A 244 10.73 -17.36 -0.59
CA VAL A 244 10.89 -15.92 -0.83
C VAL A 244 12.34 -15.61 -1.18
N GLY A 245 12.56 -14.49 -1.86
CA GLY A 245 13.90 -13.98 -2.04
C GLY A 245 13.94 -12.66 -2.77
N VAL A 246 15.16 -12.19 -2.98
CA VAL A 246 15.47 -10.89 -3.58
C VAL A 246 16.69 -11.04 -4.48
N VAL A 247 16.89 -10.10 -5.39
CA VAL A 247 18.17 -9.95 -6.08
C VAL A 247 19.16 -9.12 -5.26
N LYS A 248 20.42 -9.10 -5.68
CA LYS A 248 21.48 -8.39 -4.96
C LYS A 248 21.29 -6.88 -4.93
N ASP A 249 20.87 -6.27 -6.04
CA ASP A 249 20.87 -4.83 -6.26
C ASP A 249 19.48 -4.32 -6.70
N GLU A 250 18.46 -4.60 -5.87
CA GLU A 250 17.03 -4.31 -6.10
C GLU A 250 16.74 -2.87 -6.57
N GLY A 251 17.37 -1.88 -5.94
CA GLY A 251 17.07 -0.47 -6.22
C GLY A 251 17.66 0.06 -7.52
N SER A 252 18.72 -0.56 -8.04
CA SER A 252 19.54 -0.02 -9.13
C SER A 252 18.73 0.29 -10.40
N TYR A 253 17.79 -0.60 -10.76
CA TYR A 253 16.91 -0.46 -11.93
C TYR A 253 16.04 0.80 -11.86
N PHE A 254 15.56 1.16 -10.68
CA PHE A 254 14.57 2.23 -10.53
C PHE A 254 15.20 3.62 -10.53
N LEU A 255 16.50 3.72 -10.22
CA LEU A 255 17.18 5.02 -10.11
C LEU A 255 17.21 5.78 -11.44
N VAL A 256 17.40 5.07 -12.56
CA VAL A 256 17.48 5.70 -13.89
C VAL A 256 16.15 6.28 -14.39
N TYR A 257 15.05 6.08 -13.66
CA TYR A 257 13.71 6.56 -14.00
C TYR A 257 13.32 7.87 -13.30
N GLY A 258 14.21 8.48 -12.53
CA GLY A 258 13.93 9.79 -11.92
C GLY A 258 14.90 10.27 -10.85
N ALA A 259 15.80 9.41 -10.35
CA ALA A 259 16.79 9.86 -9.37
C ALA A 259 17.85 10.77 -10.04
N PRO A 260 18.16 11.94 -9.47
CA PRO A 260 19.05 12.90 -10.10
C PRO A 260 20.48 12.37 -10.21
N GLY A 261 21.07 12.48 -11.40
CA GLY A 261 22.45 12.03 -11.66
C GLY A 261 22.59 10.57 -12.08
N PHE A 262 21.50 9.81 -12.15
CA PHE A 262 21.51 8.42 -12.61
C PHE A 262 21.20 8.30 -14.10
N SER A 263 21.99 7.49 -14.79
CA SER A 263 21.76 7.10 -16.17
C SER A 263 22.38 5.73 -16.45
N LYS A 264 21.75 4.97 -17.34
CA LYS A 264 22.33 3.72 -17.85
C LYS A 264 23.57 3.94 -18.72
N ASP A 265 23.77 5.16 -19.22
CA ASP A 265 24.79 5.51 -20.22
C ASP A 265 26.06 6.11 -19.59
N ASN A 266 26.15 6.16 -18.26
CA ASN A 266 27.34 6.57 -17.51
C ASN A 266 27.46 5.77 -16.19
N GLU A 267 28.54 6.02 -15.44
CA GLU A 267 28.82 5.34 -14.17
C GLU A 267 27.91 5.77 -13.00
N SER A 268 27.06 6.79 -13.20
CA SER A 268 26.16 7.36 -12.20
C SER A 268 26.86 7.72 -10.89
N LEU A 269 28.07 8.27 -10.99
CA LEU A 269 28.83 8.77 -9.84
C LEU A 269 28.21 10.09 -9.36
N ILE A 270 27.33 9.99 -8.37
CA ILE A 270 26.53 11.12 -7.89
C ILE A 270 27.25 11.95 -6.82
N SER A 271 26.94 13.24 -6.79
CA SER A 271 27.34 14.15 -5.71
C SER A 271 26.49 13.93 -4.45
N ARG A 272 26.99 14.44 -3.31
CA ARG A 272 26.22 14.47 -2.05
C ARG A 272 24.87 15.16 -2.20
N ALA A 273 24.81 16.28 -2.93
CA ALA A 273 23.56 17.01 -3.17
C ALA A 273 22.56 16.16 -3.97
N GLN A 274 23.02 15.44 -4.99
CA GLN A 274 22.19 14.51 -5.75
C GLN A 274 21.71 13.33 -4.89
N PHE A 275 22.54 12.80 -3.99
CA PHE A 275 22.12 11.78 -3.03
C PHE A 275 20.99 12.28 -2.11
N LEU A 276 21.15 13.46 -1.50
CA LEU A 276 20.12 14.03 -0.61
C LEU A 276 18.79 14.28 -1.34
N ALA A 277 18.85 14.80 -2.56
CA ALA A 277 17.67 14.95 -3.41
C ALA A 277 17.07 13.59 -3.80
N GLY A 278 17.92 12.62 -4.14
CA GLY A 278 17.54 11.24 -4.46
C GLY A 278 16.80 10.55 -3.32
N VAL A 279 17.20 10.77 -2.06
CA VAL A 279 16.48 10.22 -0.89
C VAL A 279 15.02 10.69 -0.85
N ARG A 280 14.72 11.95 -1.20
CA ARG A 280 13.35 12.47 -1.25
C ARG A 280 12.52 11.87 -2.40
N VAL A 281 13.17 11.49 -3.50
CA VAL A 281 12.54 10.83 -4.66
C VAL A 281 12.33 9.33 -4.39
N GLY A 282 13.29 8.66 -3.74
CA GLY A 282 13.24 7.23 -3.42
C GLY A 282 12.40 6.87 -2.19
N VAL A 283 12.21 7.84 -1.28
CA VAL A 283 11.38 7.72 -0.07
C VAL A 283 10.37 8.88 -0.07
N PRO A 284 9.40 8.87 -0.99
CA PRO A 284 8.45 9.97 -1.14
C PRO A 284 7.45 10.03 0.02
N GLN A 285 6.83 11.19 0.22
CA GLN A 285 5.78 11.44 1.22
C GLN A 285 6.17 11.12 2.67
N VAL A 286 7.42 11.40 3.04
CA VAL A 286 7.88 11.31 4.43
C VAL A 286 8.29 12.68 4.95
N SER A 287 8.25 12.85 6.28
CA SER A 287 8.71 14.08 6.94
C SER A 287 10.21 14.31 6.74
N ASP A 288 10.67 15.55 6.88
CA ASP A 288 12.10 15.87 6.78
C ASP A 288 12.93 15.10 7.80
N LEU A 289 12.40 14.91 9.03
CA LEU A 289 13.08 14.13 10.06
C LEU A 289 13.24 12.66 9.66
N ALA A 290 12.22 12.06 9.04
CA ALA A 290 12.30 10.70 8.55
C ALA A 290 13.37 10.55 7.47
N ALA A 291 13.43 11.50 6.55
CA ALA A 291 14.42 11.47 5.50
C ALA A 291 15.84 11.79 5.99
N GLU A 292 16.01 12.65 7.01
CA GLU A 292 17.28 12.81 7.73
C GLU A 292 17.71 11.50 8.42
N ALA A 293 16.78 10.73 8.97
CA ALA A 293 17.09 9.43 9.55
C ALA A 293 17.56 8.41 8.49
N VAL A 294 16.99 8.48 7.27
CA VAL A 294 17.46 7.68 6.12
C VAL A 294 18.88 8.11 5.73
N VAL A 295 19.13 9.42 5.58
CA VAL A 295 20.47 9.95 5.27
C VAL A 295 21.47 9.52 6.33
N LEU A 296 21.10 9.58 7.61
CA LEU A 296 21.94 9.15 8.74
C LEU A 296 22.34 7.68 8.62
N HIS A 297 21.37 6.82 8.31
CA HIS A 297 21.59 5.38 8.24
C HIS A 297 22.45 4.95 7.06
N TYR A 298 22.26 5.57 5.90
CA TYR A 298 22.89 5.16 4.64
C TYR A 298 24.17 5.94 4.27
N THR A 299 24.56 6.93 5.07
CA THR A 299 25.83 7.65 4.86
C THR A 299 26.98 6.90 5.52
N ASP A 300 28.02 6.57 4.74
CA ASP A 300 29.34 6.28 5.33
C ASP A 300 29.96 7.59 5.79
N TRP A 301 29.90 7.85 7.09
CA TRP A 301 30.41 9.09 7.71
C TRP A 301 31.93 9.24 7.67
N LEU A 302 32.69 8.19 7.31
CA LEU A 302 34.12 8.32 7.02
C LEU A 302 34.40 8.80 5.59
N HIS A 303 33.44 8.60 4.68
CA HIS A 303 33.53 8.96 3.26
C HIS A 303 32.23 9.59 2.75
N PRO A 304 31.73 10.68 3.39
CA PRO A 304 30.36 11.15 3.19
C PRO A 304 30.09 11.75 1.80
N GLU A 305 31.15 12.04 1.03
CA GLU A 305 31.08 12.64 -0.30
C GLU A 305 31.63 11.73 -1.41
N ASP A 306 32.00 10.47 -1.10
CA ASP A 306 32.50 9.53 -2.10
C ASP A 306 31.40 9.18 -3.12
N PRO A 307 31.56 9.51 -4.41
CA PRO A 307 30.48 9.36 -5.38
C PRO A 307 30.04 7.91 -5.63
N ALA A 308 30.97 6.95 -5.53
CA ALA A 308 30.66 5.53 -5.76
C ALA A 308 29.87 4.95 -4.59
N ARG A 309 30.26 5.29 -3.35
CA ARG A 309 29.53 4.90 -2.14
C ARG A 309 28.15 5.54 -2.09
N LEU A 310 28.01 6.80 -2.50
CA LEU A 310 26.71 7.47 -2.55
C LEU A 310 25.78 6.84 -3.60
N ARG A 311 26.31 6.44 -4.76
CA ARG A 311 25.56 5.69 -5.79
C ARG A 311 25.04 4.37 -5.22
N GLU A 312 25.90 3.59 -4.58
CA GLU A 312 25.55 2.30 -3.97
C GLU A 312 24.54 2.49 -2.83
N ALA A 313 24.76 3.47 -1.95
CA ALA A 313 23.84 3.80 -0.88
C ALA A 313 22.45 4.20 -1.39
N MET A 314 22.35 4.93 -2.51
CA MET A 314 21.06 5.27 -3.10
C MET A 314 20.33 4.04 -3.66
N SER A 315 21.06 3.10 -4.27
CA SER A 315 20.53 1.79 -4.67
C SER A 315 20.04 0.99 -3.47
N ASP A 316 20.79 1.01 -2.38
CA ASP A 316 20.41 0.33 -1.14
C ASP A 316 19.17 0.96 -0.49
N VAL A 317 19.06 2.30 -0.44
CA VAL A 317 17.87 3.01 0.07
C VAL A 317 16.61 2.55 -0.67
N VAL A 318 16.65 2.55 -2.01
CA VAL A 318 15.47 2.18 -2.82
C VAL A 318 15.19 0.68 -2.72
N GLY A 319 16.22 -0.17 -2.78
CA GLY A 319 16.06 -1.62 -2.72
C GLY A 319 15.55 -2.10 -1.36
N ASP A 320 16.10 -1.56 -0.28
CA ASP A 320 15.75 -1.95 1.09
C ASP A 320 14.34 -1.51 1.44
N HIS A 321 13.99 -0.24 1.18
CA HIS A 321 12.68 0.32 1.47
C HIS A 321 11.55 -0.40 0.73
N ASN A 322 11.76 -0.71 -0.55
CA ASN A 322 10.68 -1.17 -1.42
C ASN A 322 10.60 -2.69 -1.54
N VAL A 323 11.70 -3.42 -1.38
CA VAL A 323 11.75 -4.86 -1.65
C VAL A 323 12.36 -5.65 -0.50
N VAL A 324 13.63 -5.43 -0.16
CA VAL A 324 14.35 -6.32 0.77
C VAL A 324 13.70 -6.34 2.14
N CYS A 325 13.43 -5.18 2.73
CA CYS A 325 12.90 -5.13 4.07
C CYS A 325 11.43 -5.53 4.19
N PRO A 326 10.53 -5.20 3.23
CA PRO A 326 9.21 -5.80 3.15
C PRO A 326 9.23 -7.33 3.03
N VAL A 327 10.10 -7.91 2.20
CA VAL A 327 10.26 -9.38 2.05
C VAL A 327 10.79 -10.01 3.34
N VAL A 328 11.79 -9.40 4.00
CA VAL A 328 12.32 -9.86 5.29
C VAL A 328 11.26 -9.80 6.39
N GLN A 329 10.44 -8.74 6.41
CA GLN A 329 9.33 -8.62 7.35
C GLN A 329 8.31 -9.74 7.14
N LEU A 330 7.90 -9.97 5.89
CA LEU A 330 6.97 -11.03 5.53
C LEU A 330 7.52 -12.40 5.96
N ALA A 331 8.74 -12.75 5.56
CA ALA A 331 9.38 -14.01 5.93
C ALA A 331 9.44 -14.22 7.45
N GLY A 332 9.81 -13.17 8.20
CA GLY A 332 9.84 -13.20 9.66
C GLY A 332 8.48 -13.48 10.29
N ARG A 333 7.44 -12.79 9.82
CA ARG A 333 6.08 -12.94 10.35
C ARG A 333 5.47 -14.29 10.01
N LEU A 334 5.52 -14.70 8.74
CA LEU A 334 5.01 -15.99 8.30
C LEU A 334 5.67 -17.15 9.06
N ALA A 335 6.99 -17.12 9.21
CA ALA A 335 7.71 -18.15 9.97
C ALA A 335 7.32 -18.17 11.47
N ALA A 336 7.10 -17.00 12.07
CA ALA A 336 6.65 -16.88 13.47
C ALA A 336 5.20 -17.38 13.68
N GLN A 337 4.40 -17.45 12.61
CA GLN A 337 3.00 -17.86 12.62
C GLN A 337 2.77 -19.25 12.00
N GLY A 338 3.82 -20.08 11.97
CA GLY A 338 3.71 -21.50 11.64
C GLY A 338 3.93 -21.87 10.17
N ALA A 339 4.21 -20.91 9.29
CA ALA A 339 4.59 -21.22 7.90
C ALA A 339 6.02 -21.79 7.83
N ARG A 340 6.25 -22.71 6.89
CA ARG A 340 7.60 -23.15 6.53
C ARG A 340 8.15 -22.24 5.44
N VAL A 341 9.13 -21.42 5.79
CA VAL A 341 9.70 -20.40 4.90
C VAL A 341 11.10 -20.80 4.44
N TYR A 342 11.42 -20.58 3.17
CA TYR A 342 12.77 -20.66 2.60
C TYR A 342 13.12 -19.30 2.00
N ALA A 343 14.33 -18.81 2.27
CA ALA A 343 14.77 -17.49 1.80
C ALA A 343 16.04 -17.59 0.94
N TYR A 344 16.14 -16.76 -0.10
CA TYR A 344 17.36 -16.60 -0.91
C TYR A 344 17.73 -15.14 -1.18
N ILE A 345 18.99 -14.96 -1.57
CA ILE A 345 19.45 -13.81 -2.35
C ILE A 345 20.03 -14.32 -3.67
N PHE A 346 19.61 -13.74 -4.79
CA PHE A 346 20.15 -14.04 -6.12
C PHE A 346 21.30 -13.08 -6.43
N GLU A 347 22.51 -13.62 -6.59
CA GLU A 347 23.76 -12.84 -6.68
C GLU A 347 24.51 -13.03 -8.00
N HIS A 348 23.95 -13.77 -8.96
CA HIS A 348 24.57 -13.97 -10.26
C HIS A 348 24.17 -12.87 -11.23
N ARG A 349 25.15 -12.19 -11.82
CA ARG A 349 24.93 -11.25 -12.91
C ARG A 349 25.05 -11.98 -14.24
N ALA A 350 23.98 -12.00 -15.03
CA ALA A 350 23.99 -12.65 -16.32
C ALA A 350 25.09 -12.09 -17.24
N SER A 351 25.76 -12.98 -17.97
CA SER A 351 26.78 -12.63 -18.96
C SER A 351 26.19 -11.82 -20.14
N THR A 352 24.88 -11.95 -20.37
CA THR A 352 24.10 -11.30 -21.41
C THR A 352 23.47 -9.97 -20.96
N LEU A 353 23.64 -9.57 -19.69
CA LEU A 353 22.98 -8.40 -19.13
C LEU A 353 23.44 -7.10 -19.82
N SER A 354 22.50 -6.39 -20.43
CA SER A 354 22.76 -5.16 -21.20
C SER A 354 22.86 -3.89 -20.36
N TRP A 355 22.41 -3.90 -19.11
CA TRP A 355 22.56 -2.78 -18.18
C TRP A 355 24.03 -2.56 -17.81
N PRO A 356 24.45 -1.34 -17.44
CA PRO A 356 25.83 -1.08 -17.06
C PRO A 356 26.28 -1.91 -15.83
N PRO A 357 27.60 -2.16 -15.68
CA PRO A 357 28.14 -2.95 -14.57
C PRO A 357 27.77 -2.42 -13.18
N TRP A 358 27.64 -1.09 -13.02
CA TRP A 358 27.34 -0.47 -11.73
C TRP A 358 25.98 -0.88 -11.15
N MET A 359 25.04 -1.34 -12.00
CA MET A 359 23.73 -1.81 -11.54
C MET A 359 23.78 -3.22 -10.94
N GLY A 360 24.92 -3.91 -10.99
CA GLY A 360 25.09 -5.21 -10.35
C GLY A 360 24.12 -6.26 -10.87
N VAL A 361 23.28 -6.81 -10.00
CA VAL A 361 22.19 -7.74 -10.33
C VAL A 361 20.85 -7.03 -10.10
N PRO A 362 20.26 -6.41 -11.14
CA PRO A 362 19.08 -5.55 -10.99
C PRO A 362 17.80 -6.37 -10.79
N HIS A 363 16.74 -5.69 -10.35
CA HIS A 363 15.40 -6.23 -10.19
C HIS A 363 14.91 -7.00 -11.43
N GLY A 364 14.34 -8.20 -11.22
CA GLY A 364 13.76 -9.06 -12.25
C GLY A 364 14.74 -9.93 -13.05
N TYR A 365 16.05 -9.82 -12.83
CA TYR A 365 17.05 -10.55 -13.63
C TYR A 365 17.33 -12.00 -13.16
N GLU A 366 16.67 -12.46 -12.09
CA GLU A 366 16.63 -13.88 -11.73
C GLU A 366 15.65 -14.69 -12.60
N ILE A 367 14.65 -14.02 -13.18
CA ILE A 367 13.53 -14.65 -13.90
C ILE A 367 14.04 -15.50 -15.06
N GLU A 368 14.96 -14.98 -15.87
CA GLU A 368 15.50 -15.68 -17.04
C GLU A 368 16.15 -17.03 -16.66
N PHE A 369 16.75 -17.14 -15.48
CA PHE A 369 17.32 -18.39 -14.99
C PHE A 369 16.25 -19.35 -14.45
N ILE A 370 15.25 -18.83 -13.76
CA ILE A 370 14.15 -19.63 -13.18
C ILE A 370 13.26 -20.21 -14.29
N PHE A 371 13.06 -19.48 -15.39
CA PHE A 371 12.33 -19.98 -16.56
C PHE A 371 13.19 -20.84 -17.50
N GLY A 372 14.50 -20.94 -17.25
CA GLY A 372 15.39 -21.81 -18.02
C GLY A 372 15.84 -21.21 -19.36
N LEU A 373 15.76 -19.89 -19.53
CA LEU A 373 16.16 -19.20 -20.76
C LEU A 373 17.61 -19.48 -21.20
N PRO A 374 18.60 -19.70 -20.30
CA PRO A 374 19.95 -20.16 -20.66
C PRO A 374 20.03 -21.54 -21.37
N LEU A 375 18.92 -22.29 -21.41
CA LEU A 375 18.83 -23.53 -22.18
C LEU A 375 18.54 -23.30 -23.67
N GLU A 376 18.08 -22.10 -24.05
CA GLU A 376 17.84 -21.73 -25.44
C GLU A 376 19.18 -21.57 -26.18
N PRO A 377 19.53 -22.43 -27.15
CA PRO A 377 20.83 -22.38 -27.81
C PRO A 377 21.07 -21.11 -28.63
N SER A 378 20.01 -20.44 -29.07
CA SER A 378 20.13 -19.17 -29.81
C SER A 378 20.51 -17.99 -28.92
N LEU A 379 20.46 -18.15 -27.59
CA LEU A 379 20.87 -17.13 -26.63
C LEU A 379 22.27 -17.43 -26.10
N ASN A 380 23.13 -16.41 -26.11
CA ASN A 380 24.57 -16.54 -25.84
C ASN A 380 24.92 -16.63 -24.34
N TYR A 381 24.23 -17.48 -23.58
CA TYR A 381 24.59 -17.77 -22.19
C TYR A 381 25.77 -18.75 -22.10
N THR A 382 26.51 -18.67 -21.01
CA THR A 382 27.63 -19.58 -20.72
C THR A 382 27.14 -20.99 -20.33
N ILE A 383 28.03 -21.98 -20.39
CA ILE A 383 27.71 -23.36 -20.00
C ILE A 383 27.41 -23.42 -18.49
N GLU A 384 28.13 -22.64 -17.70
CA GLU A 384 27.95 -22.49 -16.26
C GLU A 384 26.57 -21.91 -15.93
N GLU A 385 26.11 -20.91 -16.69
CA GLU A 385 24.78 -20.32 -16.56
C GLU A 385 23.67 -21.29 -16.94
N ARG A 386 23.88 -22.13 -17.95
CA ARG A 386 22.96 -23.22 -18.29
C ARG A 386 22.81 -24.21 -17.14
N ALA A 387 23.92 -24.64 -16.55
CA ALA A 387 23.91 -25.53 -15.39
C ALA A 387 23.28 -24.86 -14.15
N PHE A 388 23.48 -23.54 -14.00
CA PHE A 388 22.86 -22.76 -12.95
C PHE A 388 21.35 -22.66 -13.11
N ALA A 389 20.85 -22.37 -14.31
CA ALA A 389 19.42 -22.35 -14.62
C ALA A 389 18.74 -23.69 -14.32
N GLN A 390 19.36 -24.80 -14.75
CA GLN A 390 18.87 -26.16 -14.40
C GLN A 390 18.78 -26.38 -12.89
N ARG A 391 19.75 -25.88 -12.12
CA ARG A 391 19.74 -25.97 -10.66
C ARG A 391 18.59 -25.15 -10.05
N LEU A 392 18.33 -23.94 -10.55
CA LEU A 392 17.23 -23.11 -10.06
C LEU A 392 15.85 -23.69 -10.41
N MET A 393 15.64 -24.11 -11.66
CA MET A 393 14.41 -24.79 -12.08
C MET A 393 14.09 -25.98 -11.16
N LYS A 394 15.11 -26.77 -10.83
CA LYS A 394 14.98 -27.90 -9.93
C LYS A 394 14.56 -27.49 -8.51
N TYR A 395 15.12 -26.41 -7.94
CA TYR A 395 14.70 -25.91 -6.63
C TYR A 395 13.23 -25.45 -6.64
N TRP A 396 12.81 -24.69 -7.65
CA TRP A 396 11.42 -24.22 -7.78
C TRP A 396 10.45 -25.39 -7.97
N ALA A 397 10.79 -26.36 -8.83
CA ALA A 397 9.94 -27.51 -9.06
C ALA A 397 9.89 -28.48 -7.87
N ASN A 398 11.01 -28.67 -7.15
CA ASN A 398 11.01 -29.43 -5.89
C ASN A 398 10.09 -28.76 -4.87
N PHE A 399 10.22 -27.44 -4.68
CA PHE A 399 9.35 -26.70 -3.80
C PHE A 399 7.87 -26.82 -4.22
N ALA A 400 7.56 -26.76 -5.51
CA ALA A 400 6.19 -26.94 -5.99
C ALA A 400 5.63 -28.35 -5.70
N ARG A 401 6.48 -29.39 -5.79
CA ARG A 401 6.10 -30.79 -5.51
C ARG A 401 5.91 -31.07 -4.01
N THR A 402 6.85 -30.61 -3.17
CA THR A 402 6.99 -31.08 -1.78
C THR A 402 6.85 -29.97 -0.74
N GLY A 403 6.90 -28.70 -1.15
CA GLY A 403 7.04 -27.57 -0.25
C GLY A 403 8.42 -27.48 0.41
N ASP A 404 9.45 -28.06 -0.21
CA ASP A 404 10.86 -27.99 0.19
C ASP A 404 11.75 -27.93 -1.08
N PRO A 405 12.61 -26.92 -1.27
CA PRO A 405 13.46 -26.83 -2.46
C PRO A 405 14.54 -27.92 -2.53
N ASN A 406 14.90 -28.56 -1.41
CA ASN A 406 15.97 -29.56 -1.37
C ASN A 406 15.65 -30.82 -2.19
N ASP A 407 16.67 -31.49 -2.76
CA ASP A 407 16.48 -32.78 -3.44
C ASP A 407 16.39 -33.92 -2.40
N PRO A 408 15.24 -34.59 -2.25
CA PRO A 408 15.09 -35.66 -1.27
C PRO A 408 15.98 -36.89 -1.56
N ARG A 409 16.50 -37.02 -2.79
CA ARG A 409 17.32 -38.16 -3.21
C ARG A 409 18.81 -37.96 -2.96
N ASP A 410 19.25 -36.73 -2.67
CA ASP A 410 20.65 -36.41 -2.41
C ASP A 410 20.80 -35.62 -1.09
N PRO A 411 20.73 -36.30 0.06
CA PRO A 411 20.90 -35.66 1.36
C PRO A 411 22.33 -35.17 1.62
N LYS A 412 23.31 -35.50 0.75
CA LYS A 412 24.70 -35.03 0.86
C LYS A 412 24.94 -33.72 0.12
N ALA A 413 24.03 -33.30 -0.75
CA ALA A 413 24.08 -32.00 -1.39
C ALA A 413 23.97 -30.87 -0.33
N PRO A 414 24.57 -29.69 -0.57
CA PRO A 414 24.36 -28.52 0.27
C PRO A 414 22.87 -28.25 0.49
N GLN A 415 22.46 -28.20 1.76
CA GLN A 415 21.06 -28.06 2.14
C GLN A 415 20.65 -26.59 2.23
N TRP A 416 19.45 -26.29 1.77
CA TRP A 416 18.76 -25.03 1.95
C TRP A 416 17.95 -25.09 3.25
N PRO A 417 18.40 -24.43 4.33
CA PRO A 417 17.69 -24.45 5.61
C PRO A 417 16.42 -23.61 5.58
N GLN A 418 15.49 -23.92 6.47
CA GLN A 418 14.31 -23.09 6.71
C GLN A 418 14.72 -21.74 7.30
N TYR A 419 14.12 -20.67 6.80
CA TYR A 419 14.18 -19.36 7.41
C TYR A 419 13.33 -19.35 8.68
N THR A 420 13.90 -18.84 9.78
CA THR A 420 13.20 -18.66 11.05
C THR A 420 13.46 -17.26 11.60
N GLY A 421 12.55 -16.73 12.43
CA GLY A 421 12.74 -15.40 13.02
C GLY A 421 14.02 -15.25 13.86
N VAL A 422 14.51 -16.36 14.44
CA VAL A 422 15.73 -16.40 15.28
C VAL A 422 16.99 -16.62 14.45
N ALA A 423 17.01 -17.67 13.61
CA ALA A 423 18.21 -18.01 12.86
C ALA A 423 18.41 -17.09 11.65
N GLN A 424 17.32 -16.62 11.04
CA GLN A 424 17.29 -15.76 9.85
C GLN A 424 18.19 -16.29 8.71
N GLN A 425 18.20 -17.62 8.53
CA GLN A 425 19.03 -18.28 7.53
C GLN A 425 18.44 -18.12 6.14
N TYR A 426 19.29 -17.80 5.18
CA TYR A 426 18.97 -17.75 3.76
C TYR A 426 20.14 -18.27 2.95
N VAL A 427 19.94 -18.59 1.68
CA VAL A 427 21.03 -19.04 0.80
C VAL A 427 21.40 -18.01 -0.26
N SER A 428 22.68 -17.96 -0.61
CA SER A 428 23.13 -17.30 -1.85
C SER A 428 22.88 -18.22 -3.04
N LEU A 429 22.17 -17.71 -4.04
CA LEU A 429 22.02 -18.33 -5.35
C LEU A 429 22.98 -17.66 -6.32
N ASN A 430 24.01 -18.40 -6.70
CA ASN A 430 25.02 -17.98 -7.67
C ASN A 430 25.55 -19.23 -8.39
N LEU A 431 26.51 -19.10 -9.31
CA LEU A 431 27.17 -20.21 -10.00
C LEU A 431 27.81 -21.22 -9.03
N ARG A 432 28.33 -20.73 -7.90
CA ARG A 432 28.88 -21.54 -6.80
C ARG A 432 27.79 -22.38 -6.11
N PRO A 433 28.15 -23.46 -5.40
CA PRO A 433 27.21 -24.21 -4.57
C PRO A 433 26.54 -23.33 -3.51
N LEU A 434 25.39 -23.78 -2.96
CA LEU A 434 24.64 -23.04 -1.95
C LEU A 434 25.54 -22.65 -0.76
N GLU A 435 25.53 -21.37 -0.45
CA GLU A 435 26.18 -20.80 0.73
C GLU A 435 25.08 -20.29 1.68
N VAL A 436 25.01 -20.85 2.89
CA VAL A 436 24.07 -20.41 3.92
C VAL A 436 24.61 -19.18 4.62
N ARG A 437 23.85 -18.08 4.61
CA ARG A 437 24.14 -16.84 5.34
C ARG A 437 23.02 -16.54 6.34
N ARG A 438 23.18 -15.50 7.15
CA ARG A 438 22.23 -15.11 8.19
C ARG A 438 21.96 -13.61 8.18
N GLY A 439 20.73 -13.21 8.49
CA GLY A 439 20.35 -11.82 8.73
C GLY A 439 20.44 -10.94 7.48
N LEU A 440 19.63 -11.25 6.46
CA LEU A 440 19.59 -10.51 5.20
C LEU A 440 19.30 -9.02 5.48
N ARG A 441 20.34 -8.19 5.34
CA ARG A 441 20.32 -6.74 5.65
C ARG A 441 19.65 -6.40 7.00
N ALA A 442 19.87 -7.23 8.02
CA ALA A 442 19.11 -7.17 9.28
C ALA A 442 19.13 -5.79 9.97
N GLN A 443 20.23 -5.04 9.90
CA GLN A 443 20.32 -3.70 10.50
C GLN A 443 19.49 -2.65 9.73
N ALA A 444 19.60 -2.64 8.40
CA ALA A 444 18.78 -1.79 7.54
C ALA A 444 17.29 -2.11 7.70
N CYS A 445 16.95 -3.39 7.74
CA CYS A 445 15.55 -3.78 7.92
C CYS A 445 15.02 -3.58 9.34
N ALA A 446 15.87 -3.56 10.37
CA ALA A 446 15.47 -3.09 11.70
C ALA A 446 15.15 -1.58 11.70
N PHE A 447 15.91 -0.79 10.93
CA PHE A 447 15.61 0.63 10.70
C PHE A 447 14.25 0.79 10.00
N TRP A 448 14.04 0.17 8.84
CA TRP A 448 12.80 0.30 8.05
C TRP A 448 11.56 -0.29 8.71
N ASN A 449 11.66 -1.50 9.28
CA ASN A 449 10.48 -2.22 9.78
C ASN A 449 10.20 -1.96 11.27
N GLY A 450 11.18 -1.42 12.01
CA GLY A 450 11.11 -1.27 13.47
C GLY A 450 11.16 0.17 13.95
N PHE A 451 12.12 0.96 13.45
CA PHE A 451 12.35 2.34 13.89
C PHE A 451 11.52 3.36 13.10
N LEU A 452 11.65 3.36 11.78
CA LEU A 452 11.04 4.37 10.91
C LEU A 452 9.51 4.47 11.05
N PRO A 453 8.72 3.37 11.18
CA PRO A 453 7.28 3.47 11.33
C PRO A 453 6.88 4.16 12.64
N LYS A 454 7.66 3.97 13.72
CA LYS A 454 7.44 4.68 14.99
C LYS A 454 7.77 6.15 14.87
N LEU A 455 8.84 6.48 14.14
CA LEU A 455 9.21 7.87 13.87
C LEU A 455 8.13 8.57 13.05
N LEU A 456 7.65 7.95 11.97
CA LEU A 456 6.55 8.48 11.15
C LEU A 456 5.30 8.70 11.99
N SER A 457 4.88 7.71 12.79
CA SER A 457 3.74 7.87 13.69
C SER A 457 3.92 9.01 14.71
N ALA A 458 5.14 9.22 15.20
CA ALA A 458 5.47 10.30 16.14
C ALA A 458 5.65 11.67 15.47
N THR A 459 5.89 11.74 14.15
CA THR A 459 6.02 13.00 13.40
C THR A 459 4.74 13.40 12.69
N ASP A 460 3.92 12.44 12.26
CA ASP A 460 2.56 12.66 11.75
C ASP A 460 1.62 13.08 12.88
N ALA A 461 1.85 12.54 14.08
CA ALA A 461 1.35 13.15 15.30
C ALA A 461 2.23 14.37 15.62
N THR A 462 1.78 15.58 15.31
CA THR A 462 2.33 16.77 15.98
C THR A 462 2.32 16.53 17.50
N CYS A 463 3.53 16.37 18.04
CA CYS A 463 3.93 16.13 19.42
C CYS A 463 2.87 16.50 20.49
N ASN A 464 2.12 15.51 20.99
CA ASN A 464 1.16 15.69 22.10
C ASN A 464 1.71 15.26 23.48
N PHE A 465 2.92 14.70 23.59
CA PHE A 465 3.49 14.37 24.91
C PHE A 465 5.02 14.37 24.91
N CYS A 466 5.62 15.40 25.49
CA CYS A 466 6.82 15.27 26.30
C CYS A 466 6.62 16.10 27.57
N PRO A 467 6.22 15.49 28.70
CA PRO A 467 6.37 16.14 29.98
C PRO A 467 7.78 15.87 30.50
N ASN A 468 8.42 16.94 30.98
CA ASN A 468 9.57 16.84 31.86
C ASN A 468 9.28 15.86 33.01
N SER A 469 10.22 14.96 33.23
CA SER A 469 10.55 14.28 34.50
C SER A 469 9.57 14.49 35.66
N GLY A 470 8.77 13.46 35.96
CA GLY A 470 7.92 13.39 37.14
C GLY A 470 7.31 12.00 37.34
N THR A 471 7.92 11.25 38.25
CA THR A 471 7.45 10.10 39.05
C THR A 471 6.18 9.32 38.63
N LEU A 472 6.37 8.01 38.45
CA LEU A 472 5.35 6.95 38.33
C LEU A 472 4.27 7.01 39.43
N LEU A 473 3.00 7.10 39.05
CA LEU A 473 1.86 6.56 39.80
C LEU A 473 0.79 6.01 38.83
N LEU A 474 0.39 4.75 39.04
CA LEU A 474 -0.74 4.10 38.39
C LEU A 474 -2.07 4.70 38.90
N PRO A 475 -3.07 4.98 38.05
CA PRO A 475 -4.43 5.24 38.53
C PRO A 475 -5.27 3.96 38.52
N THR A 476 -5.72 3.63 39.72
CA THR A 476 -6.86 2.78 40.05
C THR A 476 -8.19 3.35 39.52
N ALA A 477 -9.08 2.45 39.07
CA ALA A 477 -10.54 2.54 38.97
C ALA A 477 -11.19 3.87 38.53
N LEU A 478 -11.81 3.86 37.33
CA LEU A 478 -12.68 4.93 36.81
C LEU A 478 -13.96 5.08 37.66
N GLU A 479 -14.20 6.28 38.21
CA GLU A 479 -15.52 6.69 38.71
C GLU A 479 -16.46 7.11 37.55
N PRO A 480 -17.78 6.94 37.68
CA PRO A 480 -18.74 7.39 36.67
C PRO A 480 -18.90 8.91 36.65
N LEU A 481 -18.89 9.49 35.45
CA LEU A 481 -19.09 10.93 35.17
C LEU A 481 -20.43 11.44 35.73
N LYS A 482 -20.39 12.59 36.42
CA LYS A 482 -21.57 13.35 36.86
C LYS A 482 -21.90 14.46 35.86
N ASP A 483 -23.19 14.69 35.67
CA ASP A 483 -23.73 15.84 34.94
C ASP A 483 -23.45 17.14 35.72
N VAL A 484 -22.77 18.08 35.08
CA VAL A 484 -22.33 19.36 35.67
C VAL A 484 -23.29 20.51 35.38
N HIS A 485 -24.32 20.29 34.56
CA HIS A 485 -25.29 21.32 34.14
C HIS A 485 -26.61 21.24 34.92
N LEU A 486 -26.59 20.62 36.10
CA LEU A 486 -27.73 20.49 37.01
C LEU A 486 -28.24 21.86 37.48
N GLY A 487 -29.38 22.31 36.93
CA GLY A 487 -30.07 23.53 37.34
C GLY A 487 -30.42 24.50 36.21
N LEU A 488 -29.94 24.25 34.99
CA LEU A 488 -30.27 25.06 33.82
C LEU A 488 -31.57 24.58 33.18
N ALA A 489 -32.49 25.50 32.91
CA ALA A 489 -33.73 25.17 32.22
C ALA A 489 -33.44 24.89 30.72
N PRO A 490 -33.97 23.80 30.14
CA PRO A 490 -33.78 23.52 28.72
C PRO A 490 -34.46 24.59 27.86
N PRO A 491 -33.84 25.00 26.73
CA PRO A 491 -34.40 26.05 25.88
C PRO A 491 -35.68 25.59 25.15
N GLY A 492 -36.78 26.28 25.42
CA GLY A 492 -37.99 26.39 24.57
C GLY A 492 -38.91 25.16 24.42
N GLY A 493 -40.03 25.15 25.16
CA GLY A 493 -41.10 24.12 25.11
C GLY A 493 -42.18 24.28 24.02
N GLY A 494 -41.87 24.89 22.87
CA GLY A 494 -42.80 24.98 21.74
C GLY A 494 -42.62 23.87 20.71
N PRO A 495 -43.63 23.55 19.86
CA PRO A 495 -43.46 22.63 18.74
C PRO A 495 -42.45 23.23 17.75
N ALA A 496 -41.30 22.58 17.61
CA ALA A 496 -40.22 23.04 16.73
C ALA A 496 -40.51 22.69 15.26
N ARG A 497 -40.21 23.63 14.36
CA ARG A 497 -40.07 23.37 12.93
C ARG A 497 -38.59 23.36 12.58
N LEU A 498 -38.14 22.28 11.95
CA LEU A 498 -36.77 22.10 11.48
C LEU A 498 -36.72 22.51 10.00
N ALA A 499 -35.74 23.33 9.61
CA ALA A 499 -35.64 23.91 8.26
C ALA A 499 -34.18 23.88 7.76
N ILE A 500 -34.01 23.79 6.44
CA ILE A 500 -32.71 23.94 5.78
C ILE A 500 -32.44 25.44 5.60
N LEU A 501 -31.31 25.92 6.12
CA LEU A 501 -30.88 27.31 6.00
C LEU A 501 -29.90 27.43 4.81
N SER A 502 -30.19 28.34 3.87
CA SER A 502 -29.33 28.70 2.74
C SER A 502 -28.90 30.16 2.87
N GLY A 503 -27.61 30.46 2.66
CA GLY A 503 -27.08 31.81 2.80
C GLY A 503 -25.55 31.89 2.83
N HIS A 504 -25.01 33.11 2.69
CA HIS A 504 -23.59 33.39 2.87
C HIS A 504 -23.26 33.52 4.36
N TYR A 505 -22.14 32.93 4.78
CA TYR A 505 -21.61 33.01 6.14
C TYR A 505 -20.09 33.19 6.10
N LEU A 506 -19.50 33.60 7.23
CA LEU A 506 -18.06 33.70 7.40
C LEU A 506 -17.57 32.45 8.15
N TYR A 507 -16.59 31.76 7.57
CA TYR A 507 -16.01 30.56 8.17
C TYR A 507 -14.82 30.94 9.05
N TYR A 508 -14.98 30.78 10.37
CA TYR A 508 -13.92 31.06 11.34
C TYR A 508 -13.19 29.76 11.68
N HIS A 509 -11.88 29.73 11.42
CA HIS A 509 -11.01 28.59 11.68
C HIS A 509 -9.92 28.93 12.70
N TYR A 510 -9.35 27.91 13.34
CA TYR A 510 -8.24 28.06 14.28
C TYR A 510 -7.03 28.77 13.69
N GLY A 511 -6.42 29.65 14.49
CA GLY A 511 -5.21 30.39 14.11
C GLY A 511 -5.40 31.40 12.98
N CYS A 512 -6.63 31.61 12.53
CA CYS A 512 -6.98 32.64 11.54
C CYS A 512 -7.26 33.99 12.23
N ASP A 513 -7.21 35.07 11.44
CA ASP A 513 -7.56 36.44 11.83
C ASP A 513 -6.66 37.07 12.92
N GLY A 514 -5.42 36.60 13.04
CA GLY A 514 -4.42 37.16 13.97
C GLY A 514 -4.70 36.87 15.45
N LEU A 515 -5.60 35.93 15.74
CA LEU A 515 -6.06 35.59 17.08
C LEU A 515 -5.50 34.22 17.50
N ASP A 516 -4.71 34.18 18.59
CA ASP A 516 -4.18 32.93 19.15
C ASP A 516 -5.19 32.26 20.07
N ASP A 517 -6.07 31.47 19.47
CA ASP A 517 -7.10 30.66 20.12
C ASP A 517 -6.67 29.21 20.38
N ARG A 518 -5.34 28.94 20.36
CA ARG A 518 -4.79 27.62 20.63
C ARG A 518 -5.11 27.20 22.07
N GLY A 519 -5.83 26.07 22.18
CA GLY A 519 -6.18 25.46 23.44
C GLY A 519 -7.55 25.85 24.00
N TRP A 520 -8.44 26.49 23.23
CA TRP A 520 -9.82 26.84 23.67
C TRP A 520 -10.90 25.86 23.18
N GLY A 521 -10.53 24.80 22.43
CA GLY A 521 -11.49 23.85 21.87
C GLY A 521 -12.29 24.41 20.68
N CYS A 522 -13.01 23.57 19.94
CA CYS A 522 -13.58 23.95 18.62
C CYS A 522 -14.92 24.68 18.73
N GLY A 523 -15.53 24.66 19.92
CA GLY A 523 -16.83 25.26 20.18
C GLY A 523 -16.85 26.77 19.90
N TYR A 524 -15.80 27.51 20.24
CA TYR A 524 -15.75 28.95 20.03
C TYR A 524 -15.78 29.37 18.55
N ARG A 525 -14.93 28.76 17.71
CA ARG A 525 -14.87 29.07 16.26
C ARG A 525 -16.11 28.56 15.52
N THR A 526 -16.65 27.42 15.95
CA THR A 526 -17.93 26.91 15.46
C THR A 526 -19.06 27.88 15.77
N LEU A 527 -19.13 28.40 17.00
CA LEU A 527 -20.11 29.40 17.41
C LEU A 527 -19.99 30.69 16.60
N GLN A 528 -18.79 31.23 16.39
CA GLN A 528 -18.57 32.42 15.56
C GLN A 528 -19.04 32.21 14.12
N THR A 529 -18.76 31.04 13.55
CA THR A 529 -19.24 30.65 12.22
C THR A 529 -20.77 30.63 12.17
N LEU A 530 -21.42 30.04 13.17
CA LEU A 530 -22.89 29.98 13.26
C LEU A 530 -23.54 31.35 13.51
N CYS A 531 -22.94 32.20 14.35
CA CYS A 531 -23.38 33.59 14.58
C CYS A 531 -23.16 34.51 13.38
N SER A 532 -22.24 34.17 12.48
CA SER A 532 -22.00 34.94 11.24
C SER A 532 -23.08 34.75 10.18
N TRP A 533 -23.97 33.78 10.37
CA TRP A 533 -25.05 33.49 9.44
C TRP A 533 -26.19 34.52 9.62
N PRO A 534 -26.57 35.29 8.59
CA PRO A 534 -27.46 36.42 8.76
C PRO A 534 -28.93 36.02 9.00
N HIS A 535 -29.54 36.58 10.04
CA HIS A 535 -30.99 36.81 10.12
C HIS A 535 -31.28 38.31 9.92
N GLY A 536 -30.93 38.82 8.73
CA GLY A 536 -31.45 40.10 8.25
C GLY A 536 -30.82 41.37 8.83
N ARG A 537 -29.71 41.31 9.57
CA ARG A 537 -28.75 42.44 9.79
C ARG A 537 -27.46 41.92 10.46
N PRO A 538 -26.26 42.32 10.01
CA PRO A 538 -25.01 41.96 10.67
C PRO A 538 -24.86 42.83 11.91
N VAL A 539 -25.30 42.34 13.06
CA VAL A 539 -24.74 42.80 14.34
C VAL A 539 -23.49 41.94 14.54
N GLY A 540 -22.34 42.57 14.79
CA GLY A 540 -21.02 41.93 14.70
C GLY A 540 -20.94 40.56 15.35
N VAL A 541 -20.25 39.62 14.67
CA VAL A 541 -19.98 38.27 15.20
C VAL A 541 -19.27 38.41 16.55
N PRO A 542 -19.76 37.74 17.63
CA PRO A 542 -19.19 37.91 18.96
C PRO A 542 -17.73 37.48 18.97
N GLY A 543 -16.88 38.29 19.59
CA GLY A 543 -15.50 37.93 19.89
C GLY A 543 -15.44 36.85 20.97
N LEU A 544 -14.28 36.23 21.13
CA LEU A 544 -14.08 35.16 22.12
C LEU A 544 -14.37 35.64 23.56
N MET A 545 -13.99 36.87 23.88
CA MET A 545 -14.28 37.48 25.20
C MET A 545 -15.77 37.76 25.40
N ASP A 546 -16.52 38.05 24.33
CA ASP A 546 -17.97 38.27 24.41
C ASP A 546 -18.70 36.96 24.73
N VAL A 547 -18.25 35.85 24.13
CA VAL A 547 -18.77 34.50 24.41
C VAL A 547 -18.53 34.10 25.86
N GLN A 548 -17.31 34.32 26.38
CA GLN A 548 -16.99 34.02 27.77
C GLN A 548 -17.79 34.90 28.74
N ALA A 549 -17.95 36.19 28.43
CA ALA A 549 -18.78 37.09 29.20
C ALA A 549 -20.24 36.63 29.25
N ALA A 550 -20.80 36.21 28.12
CA ALA A 550 -22.17 35.71 28.06
C ALA A 550 -22.39 34.47 28.94
N LEU A 551 -21.43 33.53 28.97
CA LEU A 551 -21.52 32.31 29.79
C LEU A 551 -21.42 32.60 31.29
N GLU A 552 -20.60 33.58 31.69
CA GLU A 552 -20.59 34.07 33.08
C GLU A 552 -21.91 34.79 33.44
N ASP A 553 -22.40 35.67 32.56
CA ASP A 553 -23.62 36.46 32.78
C ASP A 553 -24.87 35.57 32.90
N MET A 554 -24.90 34.44 32.17
CA MET A 554 -25.95 33.42 32.27
C MET A 554 -25.81 32.52 33.52
N GLY A 555 -24.68 32.59 34.23
CA GLY A 555 -24.38 31.75 35.37
C GLY A 555 -24.00 30.30 35.02
N ASP A 556 -23.72 30.00 33.74
CA ASP A 556 -23.23 28.69 33.30
C ASP A 556 -21.77 28.46 33.73
N LYS A 557 -20.96 29.54 33.71
CA LYS A 557 -19.56 29.52 34.14
C LYS A 557 -19.35 30.41 35.37
N PRO A 558 -18.44 30.02 36.29
CA PRO A 558 -18.17 30.80 37.49
C PRO A 558 -17.44 32.11 37.16
N PRO A 559 -17.48 33.11 38.06
CA PRO A 559 -16.68 34.33 37.93
C PRO A 559 -15.18 34.02 37.78
N GLY A 560 -14.54 34.54 36.72
CA GLY A 560 -13.12 34.29 36.41
C GLY A 560 -12.89 33.39 35.19
N PHE A 561 -13.97 32.96 34.53
CA PHE A 561 -13.93 32.27 33.25
C PHE A 561 -13.56 33.22 32.09
N ARG A 562 -13.86 34.51 32.22
CA ARG A 562 -13.47 35.53 31.23
C ARG A 562 -11.95 35.72 31.21
N GLY A 563 -11.35 35.51 30.04
CA GLY A 563 -9.91 35.45 29.85
C GLY A 563 -9.30 34.07 30.15
N SER A 564 -10.10 33.07 30.55
CA SER A 564 -9.61 31.70 30.74
C SER A 564 -9.35 31.00 29.41
N ARG A 565 -8.62 29.88 29.47
CA ARG A 565 -8.39 29.00 28.32
C ARG A 565 -9.28 27.76 28.33
N ASP A 566 -10.32 27.76 29.15
CA ASP A 566 -11.18 26.61 29.32
C ASP A 566 -12.07 26.40 28.10
N TRP A 567 -12.39 25.14 27.81
CA TRP A 567 -13.13 24.78 26.61
C TRP A 567 -14.63 24.98 26.80
N ILE A 568 -15.32 25.30 25.71
CA ILE A 568 -16.78 25.23 25.63
C ILE A 568 -17.21 24.06 24.75
N GLY A 569 -18.26 23.36 25.17
CA GLY A 569 -18.84 22.25 24.45
C GLY A 569 -20.01 22.68 23.57
N CYS A 570 -20.71 21.68 23.02
CA CYS A 570 -21.92 21.91 22.23
C CYS A 570 -23.04 22.57 23.05
N VAL A 571 -23.13 22.26 24.35
CA VAL A 571 -24.14 22.82 25.27
C VAL A 571 -23.96 24.33 25.41
N GLU A 572 -22.76 24.76 25.78
CA GLU A 572 -22.41 26.17 25.92
C GLU A 572 -22.54 26.92 24.59
N ALA A 573 -22.14 26.30 23.48
CA ALA A 573 -22.35 26.88 22.15
C ALA A 573 -23.85 27.09 21.84
N SER A 574 -24.72 26.15 22.22
CA SER A 574 -26.16 26.29 22.04
C SER A 574 -26.76 27.43 22.88
N LEU A 575 -26.32 27.59 24.13
CA LEU A 575 -26.75 28.69 25.00
C LEU A 575 -26.32 30.05 24.42
N CYS A 576 -25.08 30.14 23.94
CA CYS A 576 -24.57 31.36 23.32
C CYS A 576 -25.28 31.71 22.00
N LEU A 577 -25.68 30.72 21.18
CA LEU A 577 -26.46 30.99 19.98
C LEU A 577 -27.78 31.69 20.30
N GLU A 578 -28.48 31.25 21.34
CA GLU A 578 -29.72 31.89 21.79
C GLU A 578 -29.45 33.29 22.34
N TYR A 579 -28.41 33.44 23.16
CA TYR A 579 -28.00 34.71 23.75
C TYR A 579 -27.67 35.77 22.68
N PHE A 580 -26.92 35.39 21.63
CA PHE A 580 -26.53 36.28 20.53
C PHE A 580 -27.57 36.37 19.40
N ARG A 581 -28.75 35.76 19.56
CA ARG A 581 -29.82 35.71 18.55
C ARG A 581 -29.37 35.09 17.21
N GLY A 582 -28.47 34.11 17.28
CA GLY A 582 -28.09 33.25 16.16
C GLY A 582 -29.19 32.24 15.77
N PRO A 583 -28.91 31.37 14.78
CA PRO A 583 -29.87 30.34 14.37
C PRO A 583 -30.25 29.42 15.53
N GLN A 584 -31.54 29.11 15.67
CA GLN A 584 -32.04 28.22 16.72
C GLN A 584 -31.55 26.78 16.45
N GLY A 585 -30.65 26.29 17.30
CA GLY A 585 -30.17 24.92 17.30
C GLY A 585 -30.85 24.05 18.36
N ARG A 586 -30.88 22.73 18.15
CA ARG A 586 -31.19 21.76 19.20
C ARG A 586 -30.01 20.83 19.42
N LEU A 587 -29.74 20.50 20.68
CA LEU A 587 -28.74 19.52 21.05
C LEU A 587 -29.34 18.12 20.91
N CYS A 588 -28.70 17.29 20.09
CA CYS A 588 -28.97 15.86 20.08
C CYS A 588 -28.03 15.18 21.06
N HIS A 589 -28.58 14.64 22.14
CA HIS A 589 -27.81 13.94 23.15
C HIS A 589 -27.68 12.46 22.79
N VAL A 590 -26.46 12.03 22.45
CA VAL A 590 -26.15 10.63 22.14
C VAL A 590 -25.31 10.05 23.29
N PRO A 591 -25.90 9.25 24.21
CA PRO A 591 -25.23 8.83 25.44
C PRO A 591 -24.07 7.85 25.22
N ARG A 592 -24.01 7.17 24.06
CA ARG A 592 -22.98 6.19 23.68
C ARG A 592 -22.84 6.17 22.16
N GLY A 593 -21.64 5.96 21.63
CA GLY A 593 -21.38 5.98 20.17
C GLY A 593 -22.28 5.06 19.34
N ALA A 594 -22.75 3.93 19.89
CA ALA A 594 -23.70 3.04 19.21
C ALA A 594 -25.09 3.68 18.95
N GLY A 595 -25.49 4.69 19.73
CA GLY A 595 -26.74 5.42 19.51
C GLY A 595 -26.66 6.45 18.38
N LEU A 596 -25.46 6.72 17.85
CA LEU A 596 -25.25 7.69 16.78
C LEU A 596 -25.91 7.24 15.47
N GLN A 597 -25.96 5.93 15.21
CA GLN A 597 -26.56 5.37 14.00
C GLN A 597 -28.07 5.66 13.90
N GLY A 598 -28.80 5.54 15.02
CA GLY A 598 -30.24 5.85 15.05
C GLY A 598 -30.55 7.34 14.87
N GLU A 599 -29.66 8.22 15.35
CA GLU A 599 -29.80 9.67 15.13
C GLU A 599 -29.37 10.09 13.72
N LEU A 600 -28.39 9.39 13.11
CA LEU A 600 -28.00 9.61 11.71
C LEU A 600 -29.11 9.25 10.73
N GLU A 601 -29.84 8.15 10.95
CA GLU A 601 -31.02 7.79 10.13
C GLU A 601 -32.14 8.83 10.23
N ARG A 602 -32.33 9.38 11.43
CA ARG A 602 -33.32 10.44 11.71
C ARG A 602 -32.94 11.77 11.06
N LEU A 603 -31.65 12.14 11.10
CA LEU A 603 -31.09 13.31 10.40
C LEU A 603 -31.14 13.13 8.88
N HIS A 604 -30.79 11.95 8.37
CA HIS A 604 -30.82 11.63 6.93
C HIS A 604 -32.24 11.70 6.36
N SER A 605 -33.22 11.10 7.05
CA SER A 605 -34.63 11.14 6.64
C SER A 605 -35.20 12.57 6.62
N HIS A 606 -34.68 13.45 7.48
CA HIS A 606 -35.07 14.86 7.51
C HIS A 606 -34.54 15.64 6.30
N PHE A 607 -33.26 15.47 5.93
CA PHE A 607 -32.68 16.11 4.74
C PHE A 607 -33.24 15.54 3.43
N ALA A 608 -33.63 14.27 3.42
CA ALA A 608 -34.27 13.62 2.27
C ALA A 608 -35.75 14.04 2.07
N GLY A 609 -36.44 14.52 3.11
CA GLY A 609 -37.86 14.90 3.07
C GLY A 609 -38.15 16.37 2.78
N ALA A 610 -37.13 17.21 2.55
CA ALA A 610 -37.27 18.67 2.42
C ALA A 610 -37.40 19.18 0.97
N GLU A 611 -37.90 18.36 0.03
CA GLU A 611 -38.45 18.85 -1.24
C GLU A 611 -39.88 19.35 -1.02
N GLY A 612 -40.03 20.57 -0.51
CA GLY A 612 -41.32 21.25 -0.47
C GLY A 612 -41.51 22.18 0.71
N LEU A 613 -40.90 23.37 0.65
CA LEU A 613 -41.47 24.66 1.08
C LEU A 613 -40.59 25.82 0.60
#